data_AF-A0A925NMF5-F1
#
_entry.id   AF-A0A925NMF5-F1
#
_cell.length_a   1.000
_cell.length_b   1.000
_cell.length_c   1.000
_cell.angle_alpha   90.00
_cell.angle_beta   90.00
_cell.angle_gamma   90.00
#
_symmetry.space_group_name_H-M   'P 1'
#
loop_
_entity.id
_entity.type
_entity.pdbx_description
1 polymer ?
#
loop_
_entity_poly.entity_id
_entity_poly.type
_entity_poly.pdbx_seq_one_letter_code
_entity_poly.pdbx_strand_id
1 'polypeptide(L)'
;MENTTREITSALRASTALSEALGSLSQATSKLAEKRATLEEKMLSRYFHKLASELASVHAVLNEILAEKTKSEEEIVYTSVIALSNEIVAKLAEFHKAIDYNWNYLEQYFEHGYLAELNEESHFLENAQTCLTELKEVQNT
;
A
#
# COMPACT_ATOMS: atom_id res chain seq x y z
N MET A 1 24.98 17.84 8.59
CA MET A 1 23.66 18.48 8.47
C MET A 1 22.97 18.12 7.16
N GLU A 2 23.63 18.24 6.00
CA GLU A 2 23.04 17.88 4.70
C GLU A 2 22.53 16.42 4.60
N ASN A 3 23.27 15.43 5.10
CA ASN A 3 22.82 14.03 5.08
C ASN A 3 21.53 13.82 5.89
N THR A 4 21.48 14.34 7.11
CA THR A 4 20.28 14.26 7.98
C THR A 4 19.06 14.92 7.35
N THR A 5 19.22 16.03 6.61
CA THR A 5 18.12 16.67 5.89
C THR A 5 17.64 15.82 4.70
N ARG A 6 18.55 15.17 3.96
CA ARG A 6 18.20 14.27 2.84
C ARG A 6 17.45 13.01 3.32
N GLU A 7 17.86 12.48 4.46
CA GLU A 7 17.26 11.29 5.09
C GLU A 7 15.83 11.57 5.56
N ILE A 8 15.63 12.65 6.33
CA ILE A 8 14.28 13.08 6.77
C ILE A 8 13.37 13.32 5.55
N THR A 9 13.91 13.92 4.48
CA THR A 9 13.15 14.14 3.24
C THR A 9 12.71 12.81 2.60
N SER A 10 13.55 11.77 2.64
CA SER A 10 13.25 10.47 2.03
C SER A 10 12.22 9.70 2.85
N ALA A 11 12.35 9.69 4.17
CA ALA A 11 11.36 9.10 5.08
C ALA A 11 9.99 9.82 5.00
N LEU A 12 9.99 11.17 4.88
CA LEU A 12 8.75 11.93 4.66
C LEU A 12 8.08 11.61 3.32
N ARG A 13 8.87 11.43 2.25
CA ARG A 13 8.34 11.01 0.94
C ARG A 13 7.72 9.62 1.02
N ALA A 14 8.38 8.68 1.68
CA ALA A 14 7.84 7.34 1.93
C ALA A 14 6.53 7.39 2.73
N SER A 15 6.46 8.22 3.78
CA SER A 15 5.25 8.40 4.59
C SER A 15 4.09 9.01 3.80
N THR A 16 4.39 9.95 2.91
CA THR A 16 3.41 10.56 2.00
C THR A 16 2.87 9.53 1.01
N ALA A 17 3.75 8.75 0.38
CA ALA A 17 3.36 7.72 -0.59
C ALA A 17 2.49 6.63 0.07
N LEU A 18 2.85 6.18 1.28
CA LEU A 18 2.03 5.24 2.06
C LEU A 18 0.65 5.79 2.38
N SER A 19 0.57 7.07 2.76
CA SER A 19 -0.70 7.73 3.05
C SER A 19 -1.62 7.76 1.83
N GLU A 20 -1.05 8.00 0.64
CA GLU A 20 -1.80 7.97 -0.62
C GLU A 20 -2.31 6.55 -0.94
N ALA A 21 -1.46 5.53 -0.79
CA ALA A 21 -1.85 4.13 -0.99
C ALA A 21 -2.97 3.69 -0.03
N LEU A 22 -2.86 4.04 1.26
CA LEU A 22 -3.89 3.78 2.27
C LEU A 22 -5.20 4.50 1.94
N GLY A 23 -5.13 5.75 1.48
CA GLY A 23 -6.30 6.51 1.02
C GLY A 23 -7.00 5.82 -0.16
N SER A 24 -6.22 5.36 -1.15
CA SER A 24 -6.74 4.65 -2.32
C SER A 24 -7.41 3.32 -1.94
N LEU A 25 -6.81 2.54 -1.04
CA LEU A 25 -7.39 1.30 -0.50
C LEU A 25 -8.71 1.58 0.24
N SER A 26 -8.73 2.61 1.08
CA SER A 26 -9.93 3.00 1.82
C SER A 26 -11.08 3.38 0.87
N GLN A 27 -10.79 4.13 -0.19
CA GLN A 27 -11.78 4.45 -1.22
C GLN A 27 -12.28 3.19 -1.94
N ALA A 28 -11.40 2.25 -2.27
CA ALA A 28 -11.76 1.02 -2.99
C ALA A 28 -12.69 0.14 -2.13
N THR A 29 -12.35 -0.03 -0.85
CA THR A 29 -13.18 -0.78 0.10
C THR A 29 -14.53 -0.11 0.36
N SER A 30 -14.56 1.23 0.46
CA SER A 30 -15.79 1.99 0.63
C SER A 30 -16.76 1.75 -0.54
N LYS A 31 -16.27 1.86 -1.78
CA LYS A 31 -17.09 1.61 -2.96
C LYS A 31 -17.63 0.19 -2.98
N LEU A 32 -16.79 -0.82 -2.74
CA LEU A 32 -17.21 -2.23 -2.67
C LEU A 32 -18.32 -2.48 -1.62
N ALA A 33 -18.45 -1.63 -0.60
CA ALA A 33 -19.48 -1.73 0.44
C ALA A 33 -20.83 -1.09 0.07
N GLU A 34 -20.92 -0.29 -1.00
CA GLU A 34 -22.12 0.47 -1.36
C GLU A 34 -23.27 -0.40 -1.93
N LYS A 35 -22.98 -1.61 -2.43
CA LYS A 35 -23.97 -2.51 -3.02
C LYS A 35 -23.86 -3.94 -2.49
N ARG A 36 -24.83 -4.79 -2.85
CA ARG A 36 -24.74 -6.23 -2.62
C ARG A 36 -23.55 -6.79 -3.39
N ALA A 37 -22.53 -7.24 -2.66
CA ALA A 37 -21.30 -7.74 -3.24
C ALA A 37 -21.38 -9.24 -3.65
N THR A 38 -20.77 -9.57 -4.78
CA THR A 38 -20.47 -10.94 -5.21
C THR A 38 -19.46 -11.62 -4.26
N LEU A 39 -19.18 -12.92 -4.45
CA LEU A 39 -18.16 -13.59 -3.65
C LEU A 39 -16.78 -12.99 -3.89
N GLU A 40 -16.45 -12.71 -5.14
CA GLU A 40 -15.15 -12.16 -5.53
C GLU A 40 -14.95 -10.73 -5.02
N GLU A 41 -15.96 -9.87 -5.12
CA GLU A 41 -15.93 -8.52 -4.55
C GLU A 41 -15.70 -8.56 -3.03
N LYS A 42 -16.25 -9.56 -2.32
CA LYS A 42 -15.98 -9.77 -0.88
C LYS A 42 -14.55 -10.25 -0.63
N MET A 43 -14.00 -11.09 -1.50
CA MET A 43 -12.61 -11.54 -1.39
C MET A 43 -11.64 -10.38 -1.63
N LEU A 44 -11.90 -9.55 -2.65
CA LEU A 44 -11.15 -8.32 -2.92
C LEU A 44 -11.22 -7.34 -1.75
N SER A 45 -12.42 -7.11 -1.20
CA SER A 45 -12.58 -6.27 -0.01
C SER A 45 -11.72 -6.77 1.16
N ARG A 46 -11.73 -8.09 1.44
CA ARG A 46 -10.87 -8.68 2.48
C ARG A 46 -9.39 -8.51 2.18
N TYR A 47 -8.98 -8.71 0.93
CA TYR A 47 -7.60 -8.53 0.51
C TYR A 47 -7.16 -7.08 0.71
N PHE A 48 -7.95 -6.09 0.26
CA PHE A 48 -7.64 -4.68 0.44
C PHE A 48 -7.58 -4.26 1.91
N HIS A 49 -8.48 -4.78 2.76
CA HIS A 49 -8.38 -4.56 4.20
C HIS A 49 -7.10 -5.16 4.80
N LYS A 50 -6.71 -6.36 4.38
CA LYS A 50 -5.47 -6.98 4.85
C LYS A 50 -4.25 -6.16 4.40
N LEU A 51 -4.20 -5.77 3.13
CA LEU A 51 -3.12 -4.95 2.60
C LEU A 51 -3.04 -3.59 3.29
N ALA A 52 -4.18 -2.94 3.54
CA ALA A 52 -4.23 -1.69 4.29
C ALA A 52 -3.70 -1.85 5.72
N SER A 53 -3.99 -2.98 6.38
CA SER A 53 -3.45 -3.27 7.71
C SER A 53 -1.93 -3.43 7.72
N GLU A 54 -1.37 -4.12 6.73
CA GLU A 54 0.09 -4.28 6.59
C GLU A 54 0.75 -2.93 6.31
N LEU A 55 0.23 -2.15 5.36
CA LEU A 55 0.75 -0.81 5.05
C LEU A 55 0.62 0.17 6.23
N ALA A 56 -0.46 0.09 7.02
CA ALA A 56 -0.61 0.90 8.22
C ALA A 56 0.46 0.56 9.28
N SER A 57 0.87 -0.71 9.35
CA SER A 57 1.96 -1.14 10.23
C SER A 57 3.32 -0.59 9.77
N VAL A 58 3.59 -0.63 8.46
CA VAL A 58 4.77 0.02 7.84
C VAL A 58 4.76 1.52 8.14
N HIS A 59 3.61 2.17 7.99
CA HIS A 59 3.46 3.60 8.20
C HIS A 59 3.67 4.01 9.65
N ALA A 60 3.20 3.19 10.61
CA ALA A 60 3.43 3.42 12.03
C ALA A 60 4.92 3.44 12.38
N VAL A 61 5.66 2.39 11.99
CA VAL A 61 7.12 2.29 12.23
C VAL A 61 7.87 3.46 11.56
N LEU A 62 7.50 3.82 10.33
CA LEU A 62 8.10 4.95 9.63
C LEU A 62 7.87 6.28 10.36
N ASN A 63 6.69 6.50 10.92
CA ASN A 63 6.39 7.71 11.69
C ASN A 63 7.13 7.74 13.04
N GLU A 64 7.37 6.58 13.66
CA GLU A 64 8.24 6.47 14.85
C GLU A 64 9.68 6.86 14.53
N ILE A 65 10.26 6.32 13.44
CA ILE A 65 11.60 6.70 12.96
C ILE A 65 11.70 8.22 12.70
N LEU A 66 10.67 8.80 12.06
CA LEU A 66 10.60 10.25 11.82
C LEU A 66 10.54 11.06 13.13
N ALA A 67 9.85 10.55 14.15
CA ALA A 67 9.70 11.21 15.44
C ALA A 67 11.00 11.19 16.26
N GLU A 68 11.73 10.06 16.22
CA GLU A 68 12.96 9.86 16.98
C GLU A 68 14.15 10.64 16.40
N LYS A 69 14.06 11.12 15.15
CA LYS A 69 15.14 11.85 14.44
C LYS A 69 16.46 11.09 14.46
N THR A 70 16.42 9.78 14.61
CA THR A 70 17.58 8.90 14.69
C THR A 70 18.18 8.73 13.30
N LYS A 71 19.51 8.75 13.25
CA LYS A 71 20.29 8.38 12.07
C LYS A 71 20.34 6.85 12.03
N SER A 72 19.92 6.24 10.93
CA SER A 72 20.59 5.06 10.36
C SER A 72 19.90 4.75 9.04
N GLU A 73 20.60 4.88 7.91
CA GLU A 73 21.07 3.71 7.13
C GLU A 73 19.87 2.82 6.80
N GLU A 74 19.00 3.18 5.85
CA GLU A 74 19.19 2.81 4.45
C GLU A 74 18.20 3.57 3.54
N GLU A 75 18.72 4.42 2.65
CA GLU A 75 17.91 5.08 1.60
C GLU A 75 17.18 4.07 0.69
N ILE A 76 17.69 2.84 0.66
CA ILE A 76 17.12 1.71 -0.07
C ILE A 76 15.74 1.34 0.48
N VAL A 77 15.57 1.22 1.79
CA VAL A 77 14.28 0.82 2.41
C VAL A 77 13.20 1.86 2.11
N TYR A 78 13.50 3.15 2.25
CA TYR A 78 12.53 4.21 1.91
C TYR A 78 12.17 4.21 0.42
N THR A 79 13.13 3.89 -0.45
CA THR A 79 12.89 3.78 -1.89
C THR A 79 11.97 2.59 -2.20
N SER A 80 12.18 1.44 -1.55
CA SER A 80 11.30 0.27 -1.66
C SER A 80 9.88 0.56 -1.20
N VAL A 81 9.73 1.27 -0.07
CA VAL A 81 8.41 1.70 0.43
C VAL A 81 7.69 2.63 -0.56
N ILE A 82 8.41 3.59 -1.15
CA ILE A 82 7.85 4.49 -2.17
C ILE A 82 7.44 3.70 -3.41
N ALA A 83 8.30 2.81 -3.90
CA ALA A 83 8.02 1.99 -5.08
C ALA A 83 6.77 1.13 -4.88
N LEU A 84 6.70 0.38 -3.77
CA LEU A 84 5.54 -0.43 -3.41
C LEU A 84 4.26 0.41 -3.33
N SER A 85 4.32 1.57 -2.66
CA SER A 85 3.16 2.45 -2.51
C SER A 85 2.65 2.95 -3.87
N ASN A 86 3.56 3.34 -4.77
CA ASN A 86 3.21 3.80 -6.10
C ASN A 86 2.62 2.69 -6.97
N GLU A 87 3.16 1.47 -6.90
CA GLU A 87 2.62 0.32 -7.62
C GLU A 87 1.20 -0.03 -7.15
N ILE A 88 0.96 0.01 -5.84
CA ILE A 88 -0.38 -0.20 -5.27
C ILE A 88 -1.35 0.87 -5.75
N VAL A 89 -0.95 2.15 -5.72
CA VAL A 89 -1.79 3.26 -6.21
C VAL A 89 -2.10 3.09 -7.70
N ALA A 90 -1.11 2.75 -8.52
CA ALA A 90 -1.28 2.53 -9.95
C ALA A 90 -2.26 1.38 -10.22
N LYS A 91 -2.11 0.24 -9.53
CA LYS A 91 -3.01 -0.90 -9.67
C LYS A 91 -4.44 -0.56 -9.22
N LEU A 92 -4.59 0.18 -8.12
CA LEU A 92 -5.89 0.63 -7.65
C LEU A 92 -6.52 1.70 -8.55
N ALA A 93 -5.74 2.48 -9.30
CA ALA A 93 -6.30 3.45 -10.25
C ALA A 93 -7.11 2.74 -11.35
N GLU A 94 -6.65 1.59 -11.82
CA GLU A 94 -7.39 0.75 -12.77
C GLU A 94 -8.68 0.22 -12.14
N PHE A 95 -8.61 -0.26 -10.90
CA PHE A 95 -9.77 -0.68 -10.11
C PHE A 95 -10.79 0.46 -9.95
N HIS A 96 -10.34 1.65 -9.54
CA HIS A 96 -11.18 2.83 -9.34
C HIS A 96 -11.90 3.23 -10.61
N LYS A 97 -11.21 3.19 -11.76
CA LYS A 97 -11.82 3.46 -13.05
C LYS A 97 -12.90 2.44 -13.40
N ALA A 98 -12.66 1.15 -13.15
CA ALA A 98 -13.63 0.10 -13.42
C ALA A 98 -14.89 0.24 -12.56
N ILE A 99 -14.73 0.50 -11.26
CA ILE A 99 -15.84 0.62 -10.30
C ILE A 99 -16.67 1.89 -10.49
N ASP A 100 -16.06 2.99 -10.94
CA ASP A 100 -16.76 4.25 -11.19
C ASP A 100 -17.53 4.27 -12.52
N TYR A 101 -17.05 3.54 -13.54
CA TYR A 101 -17.64 3.59 -14.88
C TYR A 101 -18.92 2.75 -14.99
N ASN A 102 -18.88 1.49 -14.53
CA ASN A 102 -20.07 0.63 -14.50
C ASN A 102 -19.84 -0.61 -13.63
N TRP A 103 -20.70 -0.83 -12.64
CA TRP A 103 -20.69 -2.04 -11.81
C TRP A 103 -20.81 -3.35 -12.57
N ASN A 104 -21.47 -3.37 -13.73
CA ASN A 104 -21.54 -4.55 -14.59
C ASN A 104 -20.23 -4.79 -15.37
N TYR A 105 -19.44 -3.74 -15.58
CA TYR A 105 -18.08 -3.86 -16.14
C TYR A 105 -17.13 -4.45 -15.10
N LEU A 106 -17.39 -4.19 -13.82
CA LEU A 106 -16.68 -4.78 -12.70
C LEU A 106 -16.78 -6.32 -12.69
N GLU A 107 -17.99 -6.85 -12.93
CA GLU A 107 -18.22 -8.30 -13.03
C GLU A 107 -17.44 -8.90 -14.21
N GLN A 108 -17.45 -8.27 -15.39
CA GLN A 108 -16.68 -8.76 -16.55
C GLN A 108 -15.16 -8.65 -16.38
N TYR A 109 -14.67 -7.61 -15.69
CA TYR A 109 -13.24 -7.41 -15.48
C TYR A 109 -12.70 -8.30 -14.36
N PHE A 110 -13.52 -8.59 -13.34
CA PHE A 110 -13.11 -9.42 -12.20
C PHE A 110 -13.41 -10.91 -12.39
N GLU A 111 -14.34 -11.32 -13.26
CA GLU A 111 -14.44 -12.72 -13.71
C GLU A 111 -13.13 -13.26 -14.34
N HIS A 112 -12.16 -12.39 -14.64
CA HIS A 112 -10.89 -12.72 -15.29
C HIS A 112 -9.65 -12.63 -14.37
N GLY A 113 -9.79 -12.90 -13.07
CA GLY A 113 -8.62 -13.26 -12.24
C GLY A 113 -7.83 -12.07 -11.68
N TYR A 114 -8.43 -10.89 -11.58
CA TYR A 114 -7.78 -9.74 -10.94
C TYR A 114 -7.34 -10.02 -9.49
N LEU A 115 -8.11 -10.82 -8.74
CA LEU A 115 -7.68 -11.26 -7.41
C LEU A 115 -6.48 -12.20 -7.48
N ALA A 116 -6.38 -13.04 -8.51
CA ALA A 116 -5.21 -13.89 -8.72
C ALA A 116 -3.99 -13.03 -9.07
N GLU A 117 -4.13 -12.04 -9.94
CA GLU A 117 -3.07 -11.07 -10.25
C GLU A 117 -2.55 -10.36 -8.98
N LEU A 118 -3.45 -9.92 -8.10
CA LEU A 118 -3.08 -9.29 -6.82
C LEU A 118 -2.39 -10.24 -5.83
N ASN A 119 -2.65 -11.54 -5.88
CA ASN A 119 -2.06 -12.51 -4.96
C ASN A 119 -0.78 -13.15 -5.51
N GLU A 120 -0.77 -13.48 -6.80
CA GLU A 120 0.21 -14.36 -7.44
C GLU A 120 1.20 -13.60 -8.32
N GLU A 121 0.87 -12.41 -8.83
CA GLU A 121 1.76 -11.64 -9.70
C GLU A 121 2.35 -10.41 -9.00
N SER A 122 1.56 -9.72 -8.17
CA SER A 122 2.00 -8.46 -7.57
C SER A 122 2.71 -8.60 -6.23
N HIS A 123 2.50 -9.71 -5.51
CA HIS A 123 3.11 -9.99 -4.20
C HIS A 123 3.02 -8.86 -3.16
N PHE A 124 2.03 -7.97 -3.25
CA PHE A 124 1.99 -6.73 -2.44
C PHE A 124 2.00 -6.98 -0.93
N LEU A 125 1.33 -8.03 -0.46
CA LEU A 125 1.31 -8.41 0.96
C LEU A 125 2.70 -8.83 1.46
N GLU A 126 3.40 -9.64 0.68
CA GLU A 126 4.75 -10.12 1.01
C GLU A 126 5.76 -8.97 0.97
N ASN A 127 5.65 -8.09 -0.03
CA ASN A 127 6.49 -6.90 -0.14
C ASN A 127 6.26 -5.92 1.01
N ALA A 128 5.01 -5.74 1.46
CA ALA A 128 4.69 -4.91 2.62
C ALA A 128 5.30 -5.48 3.92
N GLN A 129 5.25 -6.80 4.11
CA GLN A 129 5.86 -7.47 5.26
C GLN A 129 7.40 -7.41 5.23
N THR A 130 7.99 -7.50 4.04
CA THR A 130 9.42 -7.32 3.84
C THR A 130 9.85 -5.90 4.23
N CYS A 131 9.18 -4.87 3.68
CA CYS A 131 9.42 -3.48 4.05
C CYS A 131 9.26 -3.24 5.56
N LEU A 132 8.27 -3.87 6.20
CA LEU A 132 8.06 -3.76 7.65
C LEU A 132 9.23 -4.34 8.44
N THR A 133 9.76 -5.47 7.99
CA THR A 133 10.89 -6.14 8.65
C THR A 133 12.15 -5.27 8.52
N GLU A 134 12.47 -4.82 7.31
CA GLU A 134 13.60 -3.94 7.03
C GLU A 134 13.51 -2.63 7.85
N LEU A 135 12.34 -1.98 7.89
CA LEU A 135 12.17 -0.75 8.69
C LEU A 135 12.37 -0.98 10.20
N LYS A 136 11.96 -2.13 10.73
CA LYS A 136 12.19 -2.46 12.14
C LYS A 136 13.66 -2.72 12.44
N GLU A 137 14.41 -3.28 11.50
CA GLU A 137 15.86 -3.45 11.65
C GLU A 137 16.56 -2.08 11.70
N VAL A 138 16.14 -1.15 10.84
CA VAL A 138 16.60 0.25 10.86
C VAL A 138 16.27 0.94 12.19
N GLN A 139 15.07 0.74 12.74
CA GLN A 139 14.67 1.33 14.02
C GLN A 139 15.51 0.85 15.22
N ASN A 140 16.00 -0.39 15.17
CA ASN A 140 16.75 -1.00 16.27
C ASN A 140 18.27 -0.81 16.18
N THR A 141 18.76 -0.12 15.15
CA THR A 141 20.19 0.14 14.90
C THR A 141 20.57 1.55 15.36
#